data_AF-A0AAN8P7T3-F1
#
_entry.id   AF-A0AAN8P7T3-F1
#
_cell.length_a   1.000
_cell.length_b   1.000
_cell.length_c   1.000
_cell.angle_alpha   90.00
_cell.angle_beta   90.00
_cell.angle_gamma   90.00
#
_symmetry.space_group_name_H-M   'P 1'
#
loop_
_entity.id
_entity.type
_entity.pdbx_description
1 polymer ?
#
loop_
_entity_poly.entity_id
_entity_poly.type
_entity_poly.pdbx_seq_one_letter_code
_entity_poly.pdbx_strand_id
1 'polypeptide(L)'
;MGSAGDLIRRIILDLQKGKTEEFDLFVNSLIDPKTSSGTVKNYLKGLKDCVTLFNKTNESSLLTAIMKMKWLNQSEGVIKAYHDLLINLMSANTHYVNVSLNMLVRYFLPDMSEVELQDGIYNVDDETQKKHEDMFKHIHTILEETSKIVPLTPVLLMPILERCYPFHLIDVYIQSCYVTNLLQITRYIPTIRQQILDLIVNKIMKLDVLSPRDKLGELDESDEEEELFETFFLHFEFCLWAYDNARSHSG
;
A
#
# COMPACT_ATOMS: atom_id res chain seq x y z
N MET A 1 -24.86 14.68 24.75
CA MET A 1 -23.89 13.64 24.38
C MET A 1 -22.90 14.29 23.44
N GLY A 2 -21.67 14.55 23.89
CA GLY A 2 -20.64 15.16 23.04
C GLY A 2 -20.32 14.23 21.88
N SER A 3 -20.13 14.79 20.69
CA SER A 3 -19.77 14.00 19.51
C SER A 3 -18.41 13.33 19.73
N ALA A 4 -18.08 12.29 18.94
CA ALA A 4 -16.75 11.69 18.97
C ALA A 4 -15.64 12.73 18.75
N GLY A 5 -15.90 13.78 17.96
CA GLY A 5 -14.99 14.91 17.78
C GLY A 5 -14.75 15.72 19.05
N ASP A 6 -15.75 15.89 19.92
CA ASP A 6 -15.59 16.63 21.18
C ASP A 6 -14.68 15.89 22.16
N LEU A 7 -14.75 14.56 22.18
CA LEU A 7 -13.86 13.72 22.98
C LEU A 7 -12.42 13.82 22.47
N ILE A 8 -12.19 13.63 21.18
CA ILE A 8 -10.83 13.71 20.59
C ILE A 8 -10.24 15.10 20.77
N ARG A 9 -11.04 16.15 20.55
CA ARG A 9 -10.62 17.53 20.80
C ARG A 9 -10.20 17.74 22.24
N ARG A 10 -10.96 17.22 23.22
CA ARG A 10 -10.59 17.31 24.64
C ARG A 10 -9.27 16.61 24.93
N ILE A 11 -9.08 15.39 24.42
CA ILE A 11 -7.85 14.61 24.61
C ILE A 11 -6.64 15.37 24.04
N ILE A 12 -6.76 15.90 22.82
CA ILE A 12 -5.69 16.69 22.19
C ILE A 12 -5.37 17.96 22.97
N LEU A 13 -6.38 18.67 23.49
CA LEU A 13 -6.18 19.88 24.28
C LEU A 13 -5.61 19.60 25.68
N ASP A 14 -5.94 18.47 26.28
CA ASP A 14 -5.42 18.08 27.59
C ASP A 14 -3.96 17.62 27.51
N LEU A 15 -3.54 17.03 26.38
CA LEU A 15 -2.13 16.80 26.09
C LEU A 15 -1.33 18.12 26.06
N GLN A 16 -1.89 19.21 25.51
CA GLN A 16 -1.24 20.52 25.52
C GLN A 16 -1.05 21.08 26.94
N LYS A 17 -1.83 20.60 27.91
CA LYS A 17 -1.70 20.94 29.34
C LYS A 17 -0.78 19.98 30.10
N GLY A 18 -0.13 19.03 29.41
CA GLY A 18 0.79 18.06 29.98
C GLY A 18 0.15 16.74 30.43
N LYS A 19 -1.13 16.48 30.14
CA LYS A 19 -1.78 15.19 30.46
C LYS A 19 -1.62 14.21 29.31
N THR A 20 -0.74 13.22 29.45
CA THR A 20 -0.41 12.27 28.38
C THR A 20 -1.22 10.97 28.42
N GLU A 21 -1.70 10.55 29.60
CA GLU A 21 -2.31 9.22 29.79
C GLU A 21 -3.50 8.93 28.87
N GLU A 22 -4.50 9.83 28.82
CA GLU A 22 -5.67 9.65 27.93
C GLU A 22 -5.28 9.62 26.45
N PHE A 23 -4.25 10.40 26.08
CA PHE A 23 -3.76 10.46 24.71
C PHE A 23 -3.03 9.17 24.31
N ASP A 24 -2.19 8.63 25.19
CA ASP A 24 -1.46 7.39 24.94
C ASP A 24 -2.42 6.20 24.86
N LEU A 25 -3.43 6.14 25.75
CA LEU A 25 -4.49 5.13 25.67
C LEU A 25 -5.27 5.23 24.35
N PHE A 26 -5.59 6.45 23.92
CA PHE A 26 -6.24 6.70 22.64
C PHE A 26 -5.38 6.21 21.46
N VAL A 27 -4.10 6.60 21.41
CA VAL A 27 -3.17 6.17 20.36
C VAL A 27 -3.02 4.65 20.31
N ASN A 28 -2.88 4.01 21.47
CA ASN A 28 -2.79 2.55 21.56
C ASN A 28 -4.08 1.88 21.06
N SER A 29 -5.25 2.45 21.38
CA SER A 29 -6.54 1.91 20.93
C SER A 29 -6.74 2.00 19.42
N LEU A 30 -6.09 2.95 18.72
CA LEU A 30 -6.14 3.04 17.25
C LEU A 30 -5.35 1.92 16.58
N ILE A 31 -4.27 1.47 17.20
CA ILE A 31 -3.37 0.44 16.66
C ILE A 31 -3.84 -0.96 17.08
N ASP A 32 -4.50 -1.08 18.23
CA ASP A 32 -4.96 -2.35 18.78
C ASP A 32 -6.01 -3.01 17.87
N PRO A 33 -5.74 -4.20 17.30
CA PRO A 33 -6.69 -4.91 16.45
C PRO A 33 -7.96 -5.37 17.20
N LYS A 34 -7.96 -5.37 18.54
CA LYS A 34 -9.12 -5.75 19.36
C LYS A 34 -10.14 -4.63 19.52
N THR A 35 -9.81 -3.40 19.13
CA THR A 35 -10.74 -2.27 19.25
C THR A 35 -11.93 -2.45 18.32
N SER A 36 -13.14 -2.28 18.86
CA SER A 36 -14.38 -2.39 18.09
C SER A 36 -14.39 -1.44 16.88
N SER A 37 -14.79 -1.95 15.71
CA SER A 37 -14.86 -1.17 14.47
C SER A 37 -15.73 0.09 14.59
N GLY A 38 -16.76 0.07 15.44
CA GLY A 38 -17.59 1.25 15.72
C GLY A 38 -16.83 2.36 16.44
N THR A 39 -16.01 1.99 17.43
CA THR A 39 -15.15 2.92 18.18
C THR A 39 -14.06 3.50 17.28
N VAL A 40 -13.36 2.65 16.54
CA VAL A 40 -12.32 3.07 15.58
C VAL A 40 -12.88 4.04 14.55
N LYS A 41 -14.04 3.74 13.96
CA LYS A 41 -14.72 4.62 12.99
C LYS A 41 -15.01 6.00 13.58
N ASN A 42 -15.47 6.05 14.84
CA ASN A 42 -15.76 7.31 15.52
C ASN A 42 -14.49 8.11 15.82
N TYR A 43 -13.41 7.44 16.19
CA TYR A 43 -12.10 8.06 16.39
C TYR A 43 -11.54 8.64 15.10
N LEU A 44 -11.61 7.91 13.98
CA LEU A 44 -11.16 8.41 12.67
C LEU A 44 -11.94 9.65 12.23
N LYS A 45 -13.26 9.66 12.44
CA LYS A 45 -14.09 10.85 12.18
C LYS A 45 -13.70 12.02 13.08
N GLY A 46 -13.55 11.77 14.39
CA GLY A 46 -13.13 12.81 15.33
C GLY A 46 -11.75 13.39 15.01
N LEU A 47 -10.81 12.56 14.56
CA LEU A 47 -9.49 12.99 14.08
C LEU A 47 -9.60 13.87 12.84
N LYS A 48 -10.46 13.49 11.87
CA LYS A 48 -10.69 14.26 10.64
C LYS A 48 -11.16 15.68 10.96
N ASP A 49 -12.06 15.82 11.94
CA ASP A 49 -12.58 17.12 12.38
C ASP A 49 -11.54 17.93 13.18
N CYS A 50 -10.49 17.29 13.67
CA CYS A 50 -9.46 17.88 14.55
C CYS A 50 -8.09 18.02 13.88
N VAL A 51 -7.95 17.82 12.56
CA VAL A 51 -6.65 17.92 11.86
C VAL A 51 -5.98 19.28 12.08
N THR A 52 -6.75 20.36 12.24
CA THR A 52 -6.22 21.70 12.53
C THR A 52 -5.61 21.85 13.92
N LEU A 53 -5.83 20.89 14.83
CA LEU A 53 -5.28 20.87 16.18
C LEU A 53 -3.97 20.10 16.28
N PHE A 54 -3.49 19.54 15.16
CA PHE A 54 -2.22 18.84 15.11
C PHE A 54 -1.09 19.86 15.29
N ASN A 55 -0.19 19.57 16.21
CA ASN A 55 0.92 20.42 16.58
C ASN A 55 2.17 19.58 16.83
N LYS A 56 3.33 20.23 16.99
CA LYS A 56 4.62 19.56 17.18
C LYS A 56 4.66 18.54 18.31
N THR A 57 3.79 18.66 19.33
CA THR A 57 3.75 17.77 20.50
C THR A 57 2.99 16.47 20.22
N ASN A 58 1.94 16.52 19.39
CA ASN A 58 1.04 15.38 19.17
C ASN A 58 1.15 14.76 17.76
N GLU A 59 1.58 15.55 16.78
CA GLU A 59 1.51 15.24 15.35
C GLU A 59 2.31 13.98 15.03
N SER A 60 3.54 13.87 15.54
CA SER A 60 4.40 12.71 15.28
C SER A 60 3.79 11.40 15.79
N SER A 61 3.24 11.41 17.01
CA SER A 61 2.63 10.21 17.61
C SER A 61 1.32 9.83 16.91
N LEU A 62 0.47 10.81 16.59
CA LEU A 62 -0.78 10.59 15.86
C LEU A 62 -0.50 10.07 14.45
N LEU A 63 0.42 10.70 13.72
CA LEU A 63 0.78 10.28 12.37
C LEU A 63 1.35 8.86 12.38
N THR A 64 2.24 8.57 13.33
CA THR A 64 2.79 7.20 13.49
C THR A 64 1.67 6.19 13.75
N ALA A 65 0.70 6.52 14.61
CA ALA A 65 -0.42 5.64 14.92
C ALA A 65 -1.33 5.42 13.71
N ILE A 66 -1.71 6.50 13.02
CA ILE A 66 -2.55 6.48 11.82
C ILE A 66 -1.89 5.63 10.72
N MET A 67 -0.58 5.80 10.49
CA MET A 67 0.13 5.06 9.44
C MET A 67 0.39 3.58 9.79
N LYS A 68 0.40 3.21 11.07
CA LYS A 68 0.60 1.83 11.53
C LYS A 68 -0.70 1.04 11.70
N MET A 69 -1.85 1.71 11.68
CA MET A 69 -3.15 1.07 11.84
C MET A 69 -3.41 0.07 10.71
N LYS A 70 -3.80 -1.17 11.03
CA LYS A 70 -4.25 -2.17 10.04
C LYS A 70 -5.69 -1.87 9.58
N TRP A 71 -5.85 -0.94 8.64
CA TRP A 71 -7.15 -0.43 8.20
C TRP A 71 -7.79 -1.22 7.05
N LEU A 72 -6.99 -1.88 6.20
CA LEU A 72 -7.46 -2.58 5.00
C LEU A 72 -8.28 -3.85 5.29
N ASN A 73 -8.09 -4.47 6.46
CA ASN A 73 -8.83 -5.69 6.86
C ASN A 73 -10.03 -5.37 7.76
N GLN A 74 -10.45 -4.10 7.82
CA GLN A 74 -11.55 -3.64 8.68
C GLN A 74 -12.87 -3.57 7.92
N SER A 75 -13.97 -3.35 8.64
CA SER A 75 -15.27 -3.11 8.02
C SER A 75 -15.22 -1.94 7.02
N GLU A 76 -16.02 -1.99 5.97
CA GLU A 76 -16.16 -0.93 4.94
C GLU A 76 -16.37 0.47 5.55
N GLY A 77 -17.10 0.54 6.66
CA GLY A 77 -17.33 1.80 7.38
C GLY A 77 -16.07 2.42 8.01
N VAL A 78 -15.10 1.60 8.40
CA VAL A 78 -13.78 2.02 8.91
C VAL A 78 -12.87 2.39 7.75
N ILE A 79 -12.82 1.56 6.69
CA ILE A 79 -12.05 1.83 5.47
C ILE A 79 -12.41 3.20 4.91
N LYS A 80 -13.71 3.47 4.74
CA LYS A 80 -14.19 4.78 4.27
C LYS A 80 -13.83 5.94 5.20
N ALA A 81 -13.93 5.75 6.52
CA ALA A 81 -13.55 6.79 7.47
C ALA A 81 -12.04 7.07 7.46
N TYR A 82 -11.22 6.03 7.25
CA TYR A 82 -9.77 6.14 7.14
C TYR A 82 -9.36 6.83 5.85
N HIS A 83 -9.98 6.46 4.73
CA HIS A 83 -9.85 7.12 3.43
C HIS A 83 -10.10 8.63 3.55
N ASP A 84 -11.26 9.00 4.10
CA ASP A 84 -11.66 10.39 4.35
C ASP A 84 -10.66 11.18 5.21
N LEU A 85 -10.09 10.54 6.23
CA LEU A 85 -9.08 11.13 7.10
C LEU A 85 -7.76 11.36 6.33
N LEU A 86 -7.30 10.37 5.57
CA LEU A 86 -6.07 10.46 4.78
C LEU A 86 -6.15 11.57 3.73
N ILE A 87 -7.25 11.63 2.97
CA ILE A 87 -7.46 12.69 1.97
C ILE A 87 -7.47 14.06 2.65
N ASN A 88 -8.12 14.21 3.81
CA ASN A 88 -8.12 15.46 4.57
C ASN A 88 -6.71 15.86 5.03
N LEU A 89 -5.93 14.92 5.58
CA LEU A 89 -4.55 15.14 5.99
C LEU A 89 -3.69 15.60 4.81
N MET A 90 -3.70 14.86 3.71
CA MET A 90 -2.89 15.16 2.53
C MET A 90 -3.29 16.48 1.86
N SER A 91 -4.57 16.85 1.93
CA SER A 91 -5.06 18.16 1.47
C SER A 91 -4.60 19.31 2.36
N ALA A 92 -4.41 19.07 3.66
CA ALA A 92 -4.07 20.10 4.63
C ALA A 92 -2.59 20.50 4.59
N ASN A 93 -1.68 19.55 4.35
CA ASN A 93 -0.24 19.83 4.31
C ASN A 93 0.52 18.81 3.44
N THR A 94 1.41 19.33 2.58
CA THR A 94 2.31 18.53 1.73
C THR A 94 3.25 17.61 2.52
N HIS A 95 3.57 17.93 3.78
CA HIS A 95 4.36 17.06 4.64
C HIS A 95 3.70 15.69 4.82
N TYR A 96 2.37 15.67 5.02
CA TYR A 96 1.62 14.43 5.20
C TYR A 96 1.53 13.60 3.92
N VAL A 97 1.52 14.26 2.75
CA VAL A 97 1.47 13.59 1.44
C VAL A 97 2.60 12.57 1.30
N ASN A 98 3.85 12.96 1.56
CA ASN A 98 4.98 12.04 1.36
C ASN A 98 4.89 10.81 2.29
N VAL A 99 4.56 11.04 3.57
CA VAL A 99 4.43 9.97 4.56
C VAL A 99 3.29 9.01 4.19
N SER A 100 2.14 9.55 3.81
CA SER A 100 0.96 8.78 3.37
C SER A 100 1.23 8.00 2.10
N LEU A 101 1.81 8.61 1.06
CA LEU A 101 2.17 7.92 -0.19
C LEU A 101 3.14 6.78 0.07
N ASN A 102 4.15 6.99 0.93
CA ASN A 102 5.11 5.96 1.29
C ASN A 102 4.43 4.79 2.02
N MET A 103 3.48 5.06 2.91
CA MET A 103 2.69 4.02 3.56
C MET A 103 1.82 3.26 2.54
N LEU A 104 1.11 3.96 1.65
CA LEU A 104 0.22 3.36 0.65
C LEU A 104 0.97 2.46 -0.33
N VAL A 105 2.12 2.91 -0.84
CA VAL A 105 2.94 2.11 -1.78
C VAL A 105 3.51 0.86 -1.11
N ARG A 106 3.82 0.90 0.19
CA ARG A 106 4.29 -0.30 0.91
C ARG A 106 3.23 -1.39 1.00
N TYR A 107 1.95 -1.04 0.94
CA TYR A 107 0.88 -2.02 0.88
C TYR A 107 0.76 -2.72 -0.49
N PHE A 108 1.45 -2.28 -1.55
CA PHE A 108 1.55 -3.06 -2.79
C PHE A 108 2.37 -4.35 -2.62
N LEU A 109 3.08 -4.48 -1.51
CA LEU A 109 3.71 -5.72 -1.08
C LEU A 109 2.73 -6.42 -0.11
N PRO A 110 1.97 -7.44 -0.58
CA PRO A 110 1.01 -8.12 0.27
C PRO A 110 1.70 -8.80 1.46
N ASP A 111 0.97 -8.88 2.57
CA ASP A 111 1.41 -9.59 3.76
C ASP A 111 1.18 -11.10 3.58
N MET A 112 2.26 -11.85 3.42
CA MET A 112 2.22 -13.29 3.16
C MET A 112 2.29 -14.13 4.44
N SER A 113 2.12 -13.53 5.62
CA SER A 113 2.24 -14.24 6.91
C SER A 113 1.15 -15.29 7.15
N GLU A 114 -0.01 -15.15 6.50
CA GLU A 114 -1.14 -16.09 6.58
C GLU A 114 -1.12 -17.14 5.45
N VAL A 115 -0.17 -17.06 4.51
CA VAL A 115 -0.10 -17.90 3.32
C VAL A 115 0.86 -19.07 3.55
N GLU A 116 0.44 -20.28 3.15
CA GLU A 116 1.26 -21.47 3.27
C GLU A 116 2.45 -21.42 2.31
N LEU A 117 3.62 -21.80 2.83
CA LEU A 117 4.86 -21.97 2.07
C LEU A 117 5.02 -23.45 1.74
N GLN A 118 5.02 -23.78 0.46
CA GLN A 118 5.29 -25.12 -0.05
C GLN A 118 6.52 -25.05 -0.96
N ASP A 119 7.55 -25.85 -0.66
CA ASP A 119 8.80 -25.91 -1.42
C ASP A 119 9.50 -24.56 -1.64
N GLY A 120 9.30 -23.62 -0.69
CA GLY A 120 9.89 -22.28 -0.74
C GLY A 120 9.10 -21.27 -1.58
N ILE A 121 7.94 -21.66 -2.12
CA ILE A 121 7.04 -20.83 -2.91
C ILE A 121 5.74 -20.61 -2.11
N TYR A 122 5.18 -19.40 -2.18
CA TYR A 122 3.87 -19.15 -1.57
C TYR A 122 2.76 -19.76 -2.42
N ASN A 123 1.96 -20.65 -1.82
CA ASN A 123 0.77 -21.19 -2.46
C ASN A 123 -0.41 -20.24 -2.25
N VAL A 124 -0.62 -19.33 -3.20
CA VAL A 124 -1.69 -18.33 -3.14
C VAL A 124 -2.95 -18.88 -3.81
N ASP A 125 -3.99 -19.10 -3.02
CA ASP A 125 -5.31 -19.46 -3.55
C ASP A 125 -6.08 -18.25 -4.11
N ASP A 126 -7.16 -18.56 -4.86
CA ASP A 126 -8.02 -17.54 -5.47
C ASP A 126 -8.64 -16.58 -4.45
N GLU A 127 -8.94 -17.07 -3.23
CA GLU A 127 -9.55 -16.26 -2.17
C GLU A 127 -8.56 -15.22 -1.62
N THR A 128 -7.33 -15.64 -1.37
CA THR A 128 -6.22 -14.79 -0.92
C THR A 128 -5.84 -13.79 -1.99
N GLN A 129 -5.74 -14.23 -3.24
CA GLN A 129 -5.50 -13.32 -4.36
C GLN A 129 -6.57 -12.24 -4.44
N LYS A 130 -7.85 -12.62 -4.39
CA LYS A 130 -8.96 -11.68 -4.42
C LYS A 130 -8.94 -10.69 -3.24
N LYS A 131 -8.60 -11.16 -2.04
CA LYS A 131 -8.42 -10.30 -0.86
C LYS A 131 -7.35 -9.24 -1.12
N HIS A 132 -6.19 -9.62 -1.67
CA HIS A 132 -5.14 -8.67 -2.04
C HIS A 132 -5.61 -7.68 -3.11
N GLU A 133 -6.30 -8.14 -4.15
CA GLU A 133 -6.86 -7.28 -5.19
C GLU A 133 -7.86 -6.24 -4.62
N ASP A 134 -8.73 -6.64 -3.70
CA ASP A 134 -9.67 -5.72 -3.04
C ASP A 134 -8.95 -4.70 -2.16
N MET A 135 -7.88 -5.11 -1.45
CA MET A 135 -7.02 -4.17 -0.72
C MET A 135 -6.35 -3.16 -1.65
N PHE A 136 -5.83 -3.60 -2.80
CA PHE A 136 -5.20 -2.72 -3.80
C PHE A 136 -6.19 -1.72 -4.40
N LYS A 137 -7.45 -2.11 -4.63
CA LYS A 137 -8.50 -1.18 -5.09
C LYS A 137 -8.68 0.00 -4.14
N HIS A 138 -8.72 -0.24 -2.83
CA HIS A 138 -8.84 0.85 -1.85
C HIS A 138 -7.62 1.79 -1.89
N ILE A 139 -6.41 1.25 -2.04
CA ILE A 139 -5.18 2.04 -2.14
C ILE A 139 -5.20 2.88 -3.42
N HIS A 140 -5.56 2.29 -4.55
CA HIS A 140 -5.63 2.98 -5.83
C HIS A 140 -6.66 4.11 -5.85
N THR A 141 -7.82 3.92 -5.21
CA THR A 141 -8.81 4.99 -5.05
C THR A 141 -8.21 6.19 -4.30
N ILE A 142 -7.48 5.96 -3.20
CA ILE A 142 -6.82 7.04 -2.45
C ILE A 142 -5.76 7.73 -3.30
N LEU A 143 -4.91 6.97 -4.00
CA LEU A 143 -3.84 7.53 -4.84
C LEU A 143 -4.40 8.36 -6.00
N GLU A 144 -5.45 7.88 -6.64
CA GLU A 144 -6.13 8.60 -7.72
C GLU A 144 -6.75 9.90 -7.21
N GLU A 145 -7.50 9.86 -6.11
CA GLU A 145 -8.07 11.08 -5.52
C GLU A 145 -6.97 12.06 -5.10
N THR A 146 -5.91 11.57 -4.43
CA THR A 146 -4.76 12.38 -4.02
C THR A 146 -4.10 13.07 -5.21
N SER A 147 -3.96 12.37 -6.34
CA SER A 147 -3.39 12.95 -7.56
C SER A 147 -4.22 14.11 -8.13
N LYS A 148 -5.55 14.10 -7.90
CA LYS A 148 -6.47 15.17 -8.33
C LYS A 148 -6.41 16.38 -7.40
N ILE A 149 -6.20 16.18 -6.10
CA ILE A 149 -6.18 17.26 -5.10
C ILE A 149 -4.78 17.88 -4.90
N VAL A 150 -3.71 17.10 -5.04
CA VAL A 150 -2.32 17.52 -4.81
C VAL A 150 -1.52 17.37 -6.10
N PRO A 151 -1.29 18.47 -6.87
CA PRO A 151 -0.61 18.42 -8.16
C PRO A 151 0.83 17.89 -8.12
N LEU A 152 1.49 17.98 -6.96
CA LEU A 152 2.86 17.47 -6.76
C LEU A 152 2.93 15.95 -6.56
N THR A 153 1.78 15.27 -6.44
CA THR A 153 1.71 13.82 -6.21
C THR A 153 2.59 13.01 -7.16
N PRO A 154 2.59 13.24 -8.50
CA PRO A 154 3.39 12.41 -9.40
C PRO A 154 4.90 12.52 -9.13
N VAL A 155 5.38 13.74 -8.84
CA VAL A 155 6.80 14.01 -8.54
C VAL A 155 7.22 13.40 -7.21
N LEU A 156 6.33 13.40 -6.21
CA LEU A 156 6.59 12.80 -4.90
C LEU A 156 6.47 11.27 -4.93
N LEU A 157 5.58 10.73 -5.76
CA LEU A 157 5.27 9.31 -5.83
C LEU A 157 6.40 8.52 -6.52
N MET A 158 6.95 9.01 -7.63
CA MET A 158 7.93 8.24 -8.41
C MET A 158 9.15 7.77 -7.58
N PRO A 159 9.84 8.63 -6.80
CA PRO A 159 10.97 8.19 -5.96
C PRO A 159 10.57 7.16 -4.88
N ILE A 160 9.31 7.17 -4.45
CA ILE A 160 8.77 6.19 -3.50
C ILE A 160 8.60 4.84 -4.21
N LEU A 161 8.03 4.82 -5.42
CA LEU A 161 7.86 3.60 -6.22
C LEU A 161 9.19 2.90 -6.51
N GLU A 162 10.25 3.66 -6.80
CA GLU A 162 11.59 3.12 -7.03
C GLU A 162 12.19 2.51 -5.76
N ARG A 163 12.09 3.23 -4.64
CA ARG A 163 12.66 2.81 -3.35
C ARG A 163 11.93 1.61 -2.75
N CYS A 164 10.61 1.52 -2.94
CA CYS A 164 9.78 0.44 -2.43
C CYS A 164 9.76 -0.78 -3.36
N TYR A 165 10.41 -0.71 -4.54
CA TYR A 165 10.45 -1.83 -5.47
C TYR A 165 11.07 -3.07 -4.78
N PRO A 166 10.39 -4.23 -4.80
CA PRO A 166 10.85 -5.42 -4.08
C PRO A 166 12.22 -5.91 -4.57
N PHE A 167 12.97 -6.51 -3.65
CA PHE A 167 14.25 -7.14 -3.99
C PHE A 167 14.02 -8.36 -4.89
N HIS A 168 14.92 -8.59 -5.85
CA HIS A 168 14.71 -9.60 -6.91
C HIS A 168 14.60 -11.04 -6.42
N LEU A 169 15.14 -11.36 -5.22
CA LEU A 169 15.02 -12.71 -4.62
C LEU A 169 13.71 -12.92 -3.85
N ILE A 170 12.81 -11.93 -3.82
CA ILE A 170 11.49 -12.09 -3.22
C ILE A 170 10.59 -12.87 -4.19
N ASP A 171 9.66 -13.64 -3.62
CA ASP A 171 8.66 -14.44 -4.30
C ASP A 171 7.98 -13.73 -5.49
N VAL A 172 7.74 -14.51 -6.54
CA VAL A 172 7.22 -14.07 -7.84
C VAL A 172 5.84 -13.46 -7.73
N TYR A 173 4.98 -13.97 -6.84
CA TYR A 173 3.65 -13.41 -6.60
C TYR A 173 3.76 -11.97 -6.10
N ILE A 174 4.65 -11.72 -5.13
CA ILE A 174 4.86 -10.38 -4.55
C ILE A 174 5.41 -9.41 -5.61
N GLN A 175 6.34 -9.87 -6.47
CA GLN A 175 6.84 -9.10 -7.61
C GLN A 175 5.69 -8.73 -8.57
N SER A 176 4.88 -9.73 -8.94
CA SER A 176 3.74 -9.58 -9.84
C SER A 176 2.70 -8.59 -9.29
N CYS A 177 2.38 -8.66 -7.99
CA CYS A 177 1.52 -7.68 -7.33
C CYS A 177 2.09 -6.27 -7.44
N TYR A 178 3.38 -6.08 -7.15
CA TYR A 178 3.99 -4.76 -7.21
C TYR A 178 3.95 -4.19 -8.65
N VAL A 179 4.36 -4.98 -9.64
CA VAL A 179 4.34 -4.59 -11.07
C VAL A 179 2.92 -4.27 -11.54
N THR A 180 1.93 -5.10 -11.19
CA THR A 180 0.53 -4.88 -11.56
C THR A 180 0.00 -3.56 -11.00
N ASN A 181 0.29 -3.28 -9.73
CA ASN A 181 -0.08 -2.02 -9.08
C ASN A 181 0.63 -0.80 -9.72
N LEU A 182 1.90 -0.94 -10.13
CA LEU A 182 2.61 0.09 -10.90
C LEU A 182 1.93 0.36 -12.25
N LEU A 183 1.60 -0.68 -13.00
CA LEU A 183 0.91 -0.56 -14.28
C LEU A 183 -0.48 0.08 -14.11
N GLN A 184 -1.20 -0.26 -13.04
CA GLN A 184 -2.48 0.37 -12.73
C GLN A 184 -2.32 1.88 -12.46
N ILE A 185 -1.26 2.35 -11.79
CA ILE A 185 -0.97 3.79 -11.62
C ILE A 185 -0.89 4.51 -12.97
N THR A 186 -0.30 3.88 -13.99
CA THR A 186 -0.13 4.51 -15.31
C THR A 186 -1.45 4.86 -16.00
N ARG A 187 -2.57 4.26 -15.58
CA ARG A 187 -3.90 4.50 -16.12
C ARG A 187 -4.46 5.85 -15.67
N TYR A 188 -4.25 6.23 -14.41
CA TYR A 188 -4.83 7.43 -13.83
C TYR A 188 -3.81 8.54 -13.53
N ILE A 189 -2.49 8.24 -13.49
CA ILE A 189 -1.41 9.24 -13.42
C ILE A 189 -0.51 9.13 -14.67
N PRO A 190 -0.97 9.60 -15.84
CA PRO A 190 -0.25 9.40 -17.10
C PRO A 190 1.11 10.11 -17.14
N THR A 191 1.33 11.15 -16.34
CA THR A 191 2.55 11.97 -16.33
C THR A 191 3.81 11.21 -15.91
N ILE A 192 3.67 10.15 -15.10
CA ILE A 192 4.79 9.29 -14.67
C ILE A 192 4.83 7.93 -15.38
N ARG A 193 3.96 7.72 -16.37
CA ARG A 193 3.86 6.45 -17.09
C ARG A 193 5.20 6.00 -17.66
N GLN A 194 5.91 6.88 -18.37
CA GLN A 194 7.20 6.54 -18.96
C GLN A 194 8.21 6.13 -17.89
N GLN A 195 8.31 6.91 -16.80
CA GLN A 195 9.23 6.60 -15.69
C GLN A 195 8.90 5.26 -15.02
N ILE A 196 7.62 4.93 -14.87
CA ILE A 196 7.18 3.63 -14.35
C ILE A 196 7.59 2.48 -15.30
N LEU A 197 7.35 2.64 -16.60
CA LEU A 197 7.73 1.62 -17.59
C LEU A 197 9.25 1.44 -17.63
N ASP A 198 10.01 2.53 -17.60
CA ASP A 198 11.48 2.50 -17.53
C ASP A 198 11.94 1.79 -16.26
N LEU A 199 11.31 2.05 -15.11
CA LEU A 199 11.61 1.34 -13.86
C LEU A 199 11.38 -0.17 -14.00
N ILE A 200 10.22 -0.60 -14.52
CA ILE A 200 9.89 -2.02 -14.71
C ILE A 200 10.90 -2.67 -15.65
N VAL A 201 11.15 -2.09 -16.82
CA VAL A 201 12.11 -2.61 -17.81
C VAL A 201 13.51 -2.72 -17.21
N ASN A 202 13.98 -1.69 -16.50
CA ASN A 202 15.29 -1.71 -15.84
C ASN A 202 15.41 -2.82 -14.78
N LYS A 203 14.30 -3.20 -14.13
CA LYS A 203 14.28 -4.28 -13.13
C LYS A 203 14.27 -5.65 -13.80
N ILE A 204 13.50 -5.83 -14.87
CA ILE A 204 13.50 -7.06 -15.68
C ILE A 204 14.88 -7.29 -16.32
N MET A 205 15.50 -6.25 -16.89
CA MET A 205 16.86 -6.36 -17.46
C MET A 205 17.90 -6.80 -16.44
N LYS A 206 17.75 -6.40 -15.17
CA LYS A 206 18.66 -6.85 -14.10
C LYS A 206 18.44 -8.31 -13.72
N LEU A 207 17.21 -8.81 -13.81
CA LEU A 207 16.92 -10.23 -13.64
C LEU A 207 17.55 -11.06 -14.77
N ASP A 208 17.42 -10.62 -16.02
CA ASP A 208 18.00 -11.29 -17.19
C ASP A 208 19.54 -11.42 -17.09
N VAL A 209 20.23 -10.38 -16.62
CA VAL A 209 21.69 -10.43 -16.41
C VAL A 209 22.10 -11.40 -15.29
N LEU A 210 21.22 -11.65 -14.32
CA LEU A 210 21.46 -12.57 -13.20
C LEU A 210 21.14 -14.03 -13.56
N SER A 211 20.42 -14.29 -14.65
CA SER A 211 20.27 -15.64 -15.20
C SER A 211 21.62 -16.11 -15.74
N PRO A 212 22.27 -17.12 -15.12
CA PRO A 212 23.56 -17.60 -15.59
C PRO A 212 23.40 -18.20 -16.98
N ARG A 213 23.91 -17.52 -18.01
CA ARG A 213 24.00 -18.07 -19.37
C ARG A 213 24.82 -19.37 -19.43
N ASP A 214 25.65 -19.60 -18.41
CA ASP A 214 26.50 -20.79 -18.28
C ASP A 214 25.75 -22.03 -17.76
N LYS A 215 24.50 -21.91 -17.28
CA LYS A 215 23.66 -23.08 -16.94
C LYS A 215 22.85 -23.60 -18.13
N LEU A 216 22.54 -22.74 -19.10
CA LEU A 216 21.79 -23.08 -20.32
C LEU A 216 22.62 -23.86 -21.37
N GLY A 217 23.94 -24.00 -21.16
CA GLY A 217 24.86 -24.60 -22.13
C GLY A 217 25.45 -25.96 -21.74
N GLU A 218 25.35 -26.37 -20.47
CA GLU A 218 25.96 -27.60 -19.96
C GLU A 218 25.06 -28.37 -18.96
N LEU A 219 23.75 -28.25 -19.09
CA LEU A 219 22.81 -29.12 -18.38
C LEU A 219 21.99 -29.87 -19.43
N ASP A 220 22.33 -31.15 -19.61
CA ASP A 220 21.46 -32.11 -20.29
C ASP A 220 20.05 -32.00 -19.69
N GLU A 221 19.04 -31.95 -20.56
CA GLU A 221 17.59 -32.01 -20.32
C GLU A 221 17.22 -32.56 -18.92
N SER A 222 17.17 -31.68 -17.91
CA SER A 222 16.74 -32.04 -16.56
C SER A 222 15.66 -31.07 -16.10
N ASP A 223 14.60 -31.63 -15.53
CA ASP A 223 13.30 -31.05 -15.19
C ASP A 223 13.33 -29.72 -14.37
N GLU A 224 14.50 -29.27 -13.89
CA GLU A 224 14.69 -28.02 -13.14
C GLU A 224 14.71 -26.75 -14.02
N GLU A 225 15.06 -26.84 -15.31
CA GLU A 225 14.96 -25.67 -16.22
C GLU A 225 13.52 -25.37 -16.63
N GLU A 226 12.66 -26.39 -16.67
CA GLU A 226 11.25 -26.23 -16.99
C GLU A 226 10.57 -25.33 -15.96
N GLU A 227 10.93 -25.44 -14.68
CA GLU A 227 10.34 -24.66 -13.58
C GLU A 227 10.77 -23.19 -13.58
N LEU A 228 12.02 -22.90 -13.95
CA LEU A 228 12.56 -21.53 -14.00
C LEU A 228 12.13 -20.78 -15.28
N PHE A 229 12.04 -21.52 -16.39
CA PHE A 229 11.47 -21.00 -17.64
C PHE A 229 9.96 -20.86 -17.54
N GLU A 230 9.24 -21.82 -16.93
CA GLU A 230 7.82 -21.70 -16.53
C GLU A 230 7.64 -20.48 -15.65
N THR A 231 8.49 -20.24 -14.64
CA THR A 231 8.35 -19.06 -13.78
C THR A 231 8.50 -17.76 -14.56
N PHE A 232 9.46 -17.68 -15.50
CA PHE A 232 9.67 -16.48 -16.33
C PHE A 232 8.55 -16.31 -17.36
N PHE A 233 8.08 -17.42 -17.94
CA PHE A 233 7.01 -17.47 -18.93
C PHE A 233 5.65 -17.18 -18.29
N LEU A 234 5.36 -17.74 -17.12
CA LEU A 234 4.22 -17.41 -16.26
C LEU A 234 4.28 -15.96 -15.82
N HIS A 235 5.46 -15.40 -15.49
CA HIS A 235 5.56 -13.98 -15.17
C HIS A 235 5.24 -13.10 -16.39
N PHE A 236 5.69 -13.49 -17.58
CA PHE A 236 5.43 -12.78 -18.82
C PHE A 236 3.97 -12.93 -19.30
N GLU A 237 3.42 -14.14 -19.27
CA GLU A 237 2.01 -14.44 -19.55
C GLU A 237 1.08 -13.81 -18.51
N PHE A 238 1.44 -13.80 -17.23
CA PHE A 238 0.67 -13.09 -16.20
C PHE A 238 0.71 -11.58 -16.44
N CYS A 239 1.86 -11.01 -16.83
CA CYS A 239 1.94 -9.60 -17.20
C CYS A 239 1.10 -9.27 -18.45
N LEU A 240 1.10 -10.15 -19.45
CA LEU A 240 0.26 -10.02 -20.65
C LEU A 240 -1.23 -10.22 -20.32
N TRP A 241 -1.58 -11.19 -19.50
CA TRP A 241 -2.93 -11.44 -19.01
C TRP A 241 -3.44 -10.29 -18.15
N ALA A 242 -2.63 -9.75 -17.25
CA ALA A 242 -2.98 -8.58 -16.45
C ALA A 242 -3.19 -7.34 -17.32
N TYR A 243 -2.38 -7.19 -18.38
CA TYR A 243 -2.56 -6.15 -19.39
C TYR A 243 -3.87 -6.32 -20.18
N ASP A 244 -4.19 -7.54 -20.60
CA ASP A 244 -5.39 -7.85 -21.39
C ASP A 244 -6.68 -7.85 -20.55
N ASN A 245 -6.63 -8.30 -19.29
CA ASN A 245 -7.76 -8.26 -18.37
C ASN A 245 -8.06 -6.83 -17.87
N ALA A 246 -7.03 -5.97 -17.81
CA ALA A 246 -7.23 -4.54 -17.61
C ALA A 246 -7.94 -3.86 -18.79
N ARG A 247 -7.92 -4.49 -19.98
CA ARG A 247 -8.59 -4.03 -21.21
C ARG A 247 -10.05 -4.49 -21.30
N SER A 248 -10.37 -5.70 -20.82
CA SER A 248 -11.71 -6.29 -20.89
C SER A 248 -12.76 -5.63 -19.98
N HIS A 249 -12.35 -4.93 -18.93
CA HIS A 249 -13.24 -4.14 -18.04
C HIS A 249 -13.50 -2.70 -18.53
N SER A 250 -13.18 -2.41 -19.80
CA SER A 250 -13.44 -1.11 -20.45
C SER A 250 -14.43 -1.20 -21.62
N GLY A 251 -15.21 -2.28 -21.69
CA GLY A 251 -16.38 -2.43 -22.56
C GLY A 251 -17.68 -2.21 -21.81
#